data_AF-A0A7V9R1I9-F1
#
_entry.id   AF-A0A7V9R1I9-F1
#
_cell.length_a   1.000
_cell.length_b   1.000
_cell.length_c   1.000
_cell.angle_alpha   90.00
_cell.angle_beta   90.00
_cell.angle_gamma   90.00
#
_symmetry.space_group_name_H-M   'P 1'
#
loop_
_entity.id
_entity.type
_entity.pdbx_description
1 polymer ?
#
loop_
_entity_poly.entity_id
_entity_poly.type
_entity_poly.pdbx_seq_one_letter_code
_entity_poly.pdbx_strand_id
1 'polypeptide(L)' 'YSDVLGPVDVGGGEPTARIVLRTPRERGAALSRALQQLQVMRSSRKLAHVRVQIDPADLV' A
#
# COMPACT_ATOMS: atom_id res chain seq x y z
N TYR A 1 4.09 16.40 -1.96
CA TYR A 1 4.32 15.56 -0.76
C TYR A 1 3.46 14.32 -0.90
N SER A 2 3.80 13.21 -0.24
CA SER A 2 2.97 11.99 -0.22
C SER A 2 2.44 11.79 1.18
N ASP A 3 1.15 11.46 1.31
CA ASP A 3 0.50 11.24 2.60
C ASP A 3 0.38 9.75 2.90
N VAL A 4 0.47 9.43 4.19
CA VAL A 4 0.18 8.11 4.74
C VAL A 4 -0.96 8.26 5.74
N LEU A 5 -2.08 7.57 5.50
CA LEU A 5 -3.24 7.56 6.38
C LEU A 5 -3.44 6.16 6.98
N GLY A 6 -3.81 6.10 8.25
CA GLY A 6 -3.89 4.86 9.03
C GLY A 6 -2.62 4.62 9.88
N PRO A 7 -2.42 3.41 10.44
CA PRO A 7 -3.17 2.18 10.18
C PRO A 7 -4.60 2.20 10.74
N VAL A 8 -5.53 1.56 10.02
CA VAL A 8 -6.91 1.33 10.47
C VAL A 8 -7.12 -0.17 10.59
N ASP A 9 -7.53 -0.64 11.76
CA ASP A 9 -7.89 -2.04 11.94
C ASP A 9 -9.14 -2.38 11.12
N VAL A 10 -9.04 -3.41 10.28
CA VAL A 10 -10.12 -3.87 9.38
C VAL A 10 -10.47 -5.34 9.58
N GLY A 11 -9.77 -6.03 10.47
CA GLY A 11 -9.83 -7.49 10.61
C GLY A 11 -10.87 -8.03 11.58
N GLY A 12 -11.68 -7.19 12.25
CA GLY A 12 -12.79 -7.66 13.11
C GLY A 12 -12.41 -8.72 14.17
N GLY A 13 -11.16 -8.76 14.62
CA GLY A 13 -10.61 -9.80 15.51
C GLY A 13 -9.33 -10.45 14.98
N GLU A 14 -9.08 -10.44 13.67
CA GLU A 14 -7.79 -10.81 13.08
C GLU A 14 -6.83 -9.60 12.99
N PRO A 15 -5.51 -9.79 13.13
CA PRO A 15 -4.52 -8.70 13.07
C PRO A 15 -4.30 -8.23 11.62
N THR A 16 -5.32 -7.58 11.06
CA THR A 16 -5.29 -6.99 9.72
C THR A 16 -5.55 -5.50 9.81
N ALA A 17 -4.57 -4.71 9.35
CA ALA A 17 -4.67 -3.26 9.26
C ALA A 17 -4.57 -2.78 7.81
N ARG A 18 -5.21 -1.64 7.53
CA ARG A 18 -5.19 -0.95 6.23
C ARG A 18 -4.44 0.37 6.35
N ILE A 19 -3.62 0.67 5.35
CA ILE A 19 -2.97 1.97 5.16
C ILE A 19 -3.41 2.51 3.80
N VAL A 20 -3.67 3.82 3.72
CA VAL A 20 -3.92 4.51 2.46
C VAL A 20 -2.74 5.42 2.16
N LEU A 21 -2.18 5.29 0.96
CA LEU A 21 -1.09 6.12 0.46
C LEU A 21 -1.64 7.07 -0.60
N ARG A 22 -1.52 8.38 -0.39
CA ARG A 22 -1.86 9.38 -1.40
C ARG A 22 -0.60 10.02 -1.93
N THR A 23 -0.47 10.10 -3.26
CA THR A 23 0.66 10.76 -3.90
C THR A 23 0.20 11.52 -5.13
N PRO A 24 0.83 12.67 -5.45
CA PRO A 24 0.60 13.37 -6.71
C PRO A 24 0.84 12.46 -7.92
N ARG A 25 0.06 12.66 -8.99
CA ARG A 25 0.04 11.76 -10.16
C ARG A 25 1.42 11.61 -10.79
N GLU A 26 2.22 12.67 -10.83
CA GLU A 26 3.57 12.70 -11.36
C GLU A 26 4.57 11.85 -10.56
N ARG A 27 4.24 11.51 -9.30
CA ARG A 27 5.04 10.64 -8.43
C ARG A 27 4.56 9.19 -8.40
N GLY A 28 3.47 8.84 -9.11
CA GLY A 28 2.89 7.50 -9.09
C GLY A 28 3.87 6.39 -9.50
N ALA A 29 4.75 6.65 -10.47
CA ALA A 29 5.78 5.69 -10.88
C ALA A 29 6.79 5.40 -9.75
N ALA A 30 7.16 6.41 -8.96
CA ALA A 30 8.04 6.24 -7.81
C ALA A 30 7.37 5.42 -6.71
N LEU A 31 6.08 5.67 -6.42
CA LEU A 31 5.30 4.87 -5.47
C LEU A 31 5.19 3.41 -5.91
N SER A 32 4.90 3.16 -7.20
CA SER A 32 4.83 1.80 -7.74
C SER A 32 6.15 1.03 -7.54
N ARG A 33 7.29 1.67 -7.83
CA ARG A 33 8.63 1.08 -7.60
C ARG A 33 8.87 0.77 -6.12
N ALA A 34 8.51 1.69 -5.22
CA ALA A 34 8.65 1.47 -3.78
C ALA A 34 7.80 0.30 -3.28
N LEU A 35 6.55 0.16 -3.77
CA LEU A 35 5.68 -0.98 -3.45
C LEU A 35 6.24 -2.30 -3.97
N GLN A 36 6.85 -2.31 -5.17
CA GLN A 36 7.55 -3.49 -5.69
C GLN A 36 8.73 -3.89 -4.79
N GLN A 37 9.56 -2.92 -4.37
CA GLN A 37 10.68 -3.17 -3.46
C GLN A 37 10.20 -3.75 -2.12
N LEU A 38 9.09 -3.21 -1.57
CA LEU A 38 8.45 -3.75 -0.38
C LEU A 38 8.07 -5.23 -0.56
N GLN A 39 7.46 -5.58 -1.69
CA GLN A 39 7.07 -6.97 -1.98
C GLN A 39 8.28 -7.90 -2.11
N VAL A 40 9.39 -7.44 -2.68
CA VAL A 40 10.66 -8.20 -2.76
C VAL A 40 11.25 -8.45 -1.36
N MET A 41 11.28 -7.44 -0.50
CA MET A 41 11.75 -7.60 0.88
C MET A 41 10.84 -8.54 1.69
N ARG A 42 9.53 -8.43 1.50
CA ARG A 42 8.53 -9.30 2.12
C ARG A 42 8.73 -10.76 1.70
N SER A 43 8.89 -11.02 0.40
CA SER A 43 8.98 -12.38 -0.14
C SER A 43 10.29 -13.06 0.28
N SER A 44 11.42 -12.35 0.22
CA SER A 44 12.72 -12.86 0.65
C SER A 44 12.75 -13.24 2.13
N ARG A 45 11.92 -12.60 2.97
CA ARG A 45 11.82 -12.85 4.41
C ARG A 45 10.61 -13.71 4.81
N LYS A 46 9.82 -14.22 3.86
CA LYS A 46 8.59 -15.00 4.10
C LYS A 46 7.61 -14.33 5.08
N LEU A 47 7.53 -12.99 5.09
CA LEU A 47 6.62 -12.26 5.98
C LEU A 47 5.15 -12.41 5.55
N ALA A 48 4.20 -11.86 6.31
CA ALA A 48 2.79 -11.87 5.92
C ALA A 48 2.55 -11.22 4.54
N HIS A 49 1.51 -11.65 3.84
CA HIS A 49 1.18 -11.14 2.50
C HIS A 49 0.52 -9.76 2.58
N VAL A 50 0.92 -8.84 1.69
CA VAL A 50 0.35 -7.48 1.59
C VAL A 50 -0.53 -7.40 0.35
N ARG A 51 -1.81 -7.05 0.52
CA ARG A 51 -2.73 -6.76 -0.59
C ARG A 51 -2.65 -5.28 -0.95
N VAL A 52 -2.53 -4.98 -2.24
CA VAL A 52 -2.49 -3.61 -2.77
C VAL A 52 -3.76 -3.38 -3.59
N GLN A 53 -4.51 -2.35 -3.24
CA GLN A 53 -5.66 -1.86 -4.01
C GLN A 53 -5.29 -0.48 -4.58
N ILE A 54 -5.57 -0.27 -5.85
CA ILE A 54 -5.37 1.01 -6.53
C ILE A 54 -6.76 1.56 -6.83
N ASP A 55 -7.00 2.82 -6.50
CA ASP A 55 -8.25 3.47 -6.84
C ASP A 55 -8.41 3.51 -8.38
N PRO A 56 -9.61 3.22 -8.89
CA PRO A 56 -9.82 3.14 -10.33
C PRO A 56 -9.67 4.53 -10.97
N ALA A 57 -9.25 4.54 -12.24
CA ALA A 57 -8.84 5.77 -12.92
C ALA A 57 -10.01 6.70 -13.27
N ASP A 58 -11.24 6.22 -13.15
CA ASP A 58 -12.50 6.91 -13.38
C ASP A 58 -13.01 7.69 -12.16
N LEU A 59 -12.34 7.60 -11.01
CA LEU A 59 -12.69 8.35 -9.79
C LEU A 59 -12.27 9.84 -9.83
N VAL A 60 -11.89 10.37 -11.01
CA VAL A 60 -11.37 11.74 -11.22
C VAL A 60 -12.44 12.69 -11.73
#